data_AF-A0A3D5AVQ7-F1
#
_entry.id   AF-A0A3D5AVQ7-F1
#
_cell.length_a   1.000
_cell.length_b   1.000
_cell.length_c   1.000
_cell.angle_alpha   90.00
_cell.angle_beta   90.00
_cell.angle_gamma   90.00
#
_symmetry.space_group_name_H-M   'P 1'
#
loop_
_entity.id
_entity.type
_entity.pdbx_description
1 polymer ?
#
loop_
_entity_poly.entity_id
_entity_poly.type
_entity_poly.pdbx_seq_one_letter_code
_entity_poly.pdbx_strand_id
1 'polypeptide(L)'
;MTSFEAEIYAGIPKKKEYTEWPWSGIKPVFHRVRAYIERVVYYRHFDYNFNYPNNLTYVLFGSGNEAHMQSFQTKEPDYDHILSLKTVPYWLPANKLETAVTVNFPDMPNRPVRLTNPLAEQEYEVEYQGFRKYLGFTFSDRHLIEVGTTWWFGTSPLNLIPPAMHEKHGTKPKKKRANVKKKRAK
;
A
#
# COMPACT_ATOMS: atom_id res chain seq x y z
N MET A 1 -30.12 -0.86 7.25
CA MET A 1 -28.88 -0.30 7.84
C MET A 1 -28.06 -1.48 8.36
N THR A 2 -26.82 -1.63 7.89
CA THR A 2 -25.95 -2.75 8.28
C THR A 2 -25.11 -2.34 9.49
N SER A 3 -24.92 -3.25 10.45
CA SER A 3 -24.20 -2.96 11.69
C SER A 3 -23.58 -4.21 12.27
N PHE A 4 -22.52 -4.06 13.04
CA PHE A 4 -21.84 -5.15 13.75
C PHE A 4 -21.40 -4.70 15.14
N GLU A 5 -21.12 -5.67 16.01
CA GLU A 5 -20.55 -5.43 17.33
C GLU A 5 -19.02 -5.37 17.20
N ALA A 6 -18.42 -4.34 17.79
CA ALA A 6 -17.00 -4.04 17.69
C ALA A 6 -16.37 -3.82 19.05
N GLU A 7 -15.04 -3.90 19.09
CA GLU A 7 -14.20 -3.55 20.22
C GLU A 7 -13.28 -2.40 19.83
N ILE A 8 -13.02 -1.48 20.75
CA ILE A 8 -12.15 -0.31 20.52
C ILE A 8 -10.88 -0.45 21.36
N TYR A 9 -9.72 -0.33 20.73
CA TYR A 9 -8.41 -0.45 21.37
C TYR A 9 -7.69 0.91 21.45
N ALA A 10 -6.83 1.09 22.46
CA ALA A 10 -6.05 2.31 22.65
C ALA A 10 -4.85 2.38 21.70
N GLY A 11 -5.10 2.68 20.43
CA GLY A 11 -4.06 2.76 19.41
C GLY A 11 -3.36 1.42 19.16
N ILE A 12 -2.24 1.47 18.44
CA ILE A 12 -1.49 0.27 18.05
C ILE A 12 -0.39 -0.01 19.08
N PRO A 13 -0.35 -1.19 19.73
CA PRO A 13 0.62 -1.49 20.77
C PRO A 13 2.05 -1.45 20.22
N LYS A 14 2.96 -0.68 20.82
CA LYS A 14 4.36 -0.59 20.34
C LYS A 14 5.08 -1.93 20.53
N LYS A 15 5.28 -2.68 19.45
CA LYS A 15 6.10 -3.90 19.40
C LYS A 15 7.23 -3.70 18.36
N LYS A 16 8.36 -4.40 18.54
CA LYS A 16 9.47 -4.37 17.58
C LYS A 16 9.06 -5.00 16.24
N GLU A 17 8.29 -6.08 16.32
CA GLU A 17 7.73 -6.82 15.18
C GLU A 17 6.37 -7.40 15.58
N TYR A 18 5.49 -7.60 14.60
CA TYR A 18 4.20 -8.28 14.78
C TYR A 18 4.24 -9.62 14.04
N THR A 19 4.11 -10.73 14.75
CA THR A 19 3.94 -12.08 14.19
C THR A 19 2.48 -12.52 14.15
N GLU A 20 1.61 -11.72 14.75
CA GLU A 20 0.16 -11.89 14.90
C GLU A 20 -0.50 -10.51 14.78
N TRP A 21 -1.83 -10.45 14.77
CA TRP A 21 -2.54 -9.16 14.79
C TRP A 21 -2.10 -8.30 15.98
N PRO A 22 -1.87 -6.98 15.83
CA PRO A 22 -1.25 -6.14 16.87
C PRO A 22 -1.95 -6.18 18.23
N TRP A 23 -3.27 -6.35 18.23
CA TRP A 23 -4.11 -6.38 19.42
C TRP A 23 -4.36 -7.78 19.98
N SER A 24 -3.73 -8.82 19.42
CA SER A 24 -3.81 -10.18 19.97
C SER A 24 -3.37 -10.17 21.44
N GLY A 25 -4.26 -10.68 22.31
CA GLY A 25 -4.05 -10.73 23.77
C GLY A 25 -4.17 -9.38 24.50
N ILE A 26 -4.51 -8.29 23.81
CA ILE A 26 -4.72 -6.97 24.44
C ILE A 26 -6.18 -6.83 24.83
N LYS A 27 -6.45 -6.25 26.01
CA LYS A 27 -7.83 -5.90 26.41
C LYS A 27 -8.27 -4.62 25.70
N PRO A 28 -9.45 -4.57 25.08
CA PRO A 28 -9.96 -3.35 24.49
C PRO A 28 -10.38 -2.35 25.59
N VAL A 29 -10.45 -1.07 25.23
CA VAL A 29 -10.92 0.03 26.07
C VAL A 29 -12.45 0.02 26.17
N PHE A 30 -13.12 -0.25 25.05
CA PHE A 30 -14.57 -0.39 25.00
C PHE A 30 -14.94 -1.74 24.38
N HIS A 31 -15.89 -2.41 25.01
CA HIS A 31 -16.47 -3.66 24.54
C HIS A 31 -17.87 -3.42 23.99
N ARG A 32 -18.29 -4.30 23.08
CA ARG A 32 -19.66 -4.38 22.56
C ARG A 32 -20.19 -3.08 21.95
N VAL A 33 -19.33 -2.32 21.30
CA VAL A 33 -19.72 -1.07 20.65
C VAL A 33 -20.49 -1.40 19.38
N ARG A 34 -21.70 -0.87 19.22
CA ARG A 34 -22.47 -1.06 17.99
C ARG A 34 -21.95 -0.11 16.91
N ALA A 35 -21.24 -0.65 15.93
CA ALA A 35 -20.80 0.09 14.76
C ALA A 35 -21.84 0.00 13.65
N TYR A 36 -22.21 1.16 13.08
CA TYR A 36 -23.12 1.25 11.95
C TYR A 36 -22.35 1.58 10.69
N ILE A 37 -22.64 0.85 9.62
CA ILE A 37 -22.04 1.09 8.31
C ILE A 37 -22.97 2.03 7.55
N GLU A 38 -22.52 3.28 7.39
CA GLU A 38 -23.24 4.28 6.57
C GLU A 38 -22.95 4.07 5.08
N ARG A 39 -21.67 3.85 4.73
CA ARG A 39 -21.23 3.69 3.34
C ARG A 39 -19.96 2.85 3.27
N VAL A 40 -19.87 2.00 2.24
CA VAL A 40 -18.63 1.32 1.84
C VAL A 40 -18.03 2.11 0.68
N VAL A 41 -16.89 2.77 0.90
CA VAL A 41 -16.25 3.62 -0.13
C VAL A 41 -15.28 2.84 -1.02
N TYR A 42 -14.70 1.76 -0.51
CA TYR A 42 -13.81 0.89 -1.25
C TYR A 42 -13.96 -0.54 -0.73
N TYR A 43 -14.18 -1.47 -1.66
CA TYR A 43 -14.22 -2.90 -1.37
C TYR A 43 -13.67 -3.65 -2.58
N ARG A 44 -12.68 -4.50 -2.34
CA ARG A 44 -12.05 -5.31 -3.36
C ARG A 44 -11.68 -6.67 -2.80
N HIS A 45 -11.99 -7.72 -3.54
CA HIS A 45 -11.50 -9.05 -3.26
C HIS A 45 -10.02 -9.19 -3.68
N PHE A 46 -9.18 -9.80 -2.84
CA PHE A 46 -7.81 -10.10 -3.23
C PHE A 46 -7.78 -11.19 -4.30
N ASP A 47 -7.21 -10.87 -5.45
CA ASP A 47 -7.03 -11.82 -6.55
C ASP A 47 -5.54 -11.89 -6.93
N TYR A 48 -4.96 -13.06 -6.65
CA TYR A 48 -3.55 -13.37 -6.86
C TYR A 48 -3.14 -13.38 -8.34
N ASN A 49 -4.11 -13.40 -9.26
CA ASN A 49 -3.87 -13.29 -10.70
C ASN A 49 -3.55 -11.86 -11.14
N PHE A 50 -3.86 -10.84 -10.33
CA PHE A 50 -3.49 -9.47 -10.67
C PHE A 50 -1.98 -9.26 -10.61
N ASN A 51 -1.49 -8.49 -11.58
CA ASN A 51 -0.14 -7.93 -11.52
C ASN A 51 -0.15 -6.70 -10.61
N TYR A 52 0.98 -6.46 -9.96
CA TYR A 52 1.16 -5.20 -9.23
C TYR A 52 1.12 -4.04 -10.22
N PRO A 53 0.56 -2.89 -9.82
CA PRO A 53 0.79 -1.64 -10.52
C PRO A 53 2.30 -1.39 -10.71
N ASN A 54 2.69 -0.82 -11.84
CA ASN A 54 4.10 -0.46 -12.11
C ASN A 54 4.61 0.55 -11.09
N ASN A 55 3.75 1.51 -10.75
CA ASN A 55 4.02 2.59 -9.84
C ASN A 55 3.28 2.41 -8.52
N LEU A 56 3.85 2.98 -7.47
CA LEU A 56 3.25 3.05 -6.16
C LEU A 56 1.86 3.67 -6.28
N THR A 57 0.84 2.98 -5.78
CA THR A 57 -0.56 3.34 -5.97
C THR A 57 -1.28 3.32 -4.62
N TYR A 58 -2.12 4.33 -4.37
CA TYR A 58 -2.93 4.45 -3.16
C TYR A 58 -4.39 4.67 -3.52
N VAL A 59 -5.28 4.22 -2.64
CA VAL A 59 -6.69 4.62 -2.62
C VAL A 59 -6.81 5.87 -1.78
N LEU A 60 -7.21 6.99 -2.39
CA LEU A 60 -7.48 8.28 -1.76
C LEU A 60 -8.99 8.41 -1.54
N PHE A 61 -9.40 8.67 -0.30
CA PHE A 61 -10.80 8.81 0.09
C PHE A 61 -10.96 9.81 1.24
N GLY A 62 -12.16 10.32 1.47
CA GLY A 62 -12.39 11.31 2.52
C GLY A 62 -13.78 11.91 2.46
N SER A 63 -14.03 12.90 3.32
CA SER A 63 -15.28 13.65 3.36
C SER A 63 -15.06 15.00 4.04
N GLY A 64 -15.78 16.03 3.60
CA GLY A 64 -15.66 17.38 4.16
C GLY A 64 -14.23 17.90 4.08
N ASN A 65 -13.60 18.08 5.24
CA ASN A 65 -12.26 18.65 5.39
C ASN A 65 -11.16 17.61 5.66
N GLU A 66 -11.47 16.32 5.50
CA GLU A 66 -10.54 15.24 5.77
C GLU A 66 -10.29 14.40 4.51
N ALA A 67 -9.04 14.03 4.29
CA ALA A 67 -8.62 13.12 3.23
C ALA A 67 -7.62 12.10 3.78
N HIS A 68 -7.76 10.86 3.36
CA HIS A 68 -6.98 9.72 3.80
C HIS A 68 -6.51 8.92 2.61
N MET A 69 -5.39 8.22 2.80
CA MET A 69 -4.88 7.29 1.82
C MET A 69 -4.61 5.93 2.45
N GLN A 70 -4.91 4.88 1.67
CA GLN A 70 -4.54 3.51 1.98
C GLN A 70 -3.71 2.92 0.83
N SER A 71 -2.65 2.16 1.13
CA SER A 71 -1.87 1.47 0.10
C SER A 71 -2.78 0.56 -0.74
N PHE A 72 -2.58 0.57 -2.06
CA PHE A 72 -3.31 -0.31 -2.96
C PHE A 72 -2.73 -1.73 -2.90
N GLN A 73 -3.27 -2.53 -1.98
CA GLN A 73 -2.87 -3.92 -1.79
C GLN A 73 -3.31 -4.79 -2.98
N THR A 74 -2.39 -5.60 -3.51
CA THR A 74 -2.65 -6.45 -4.68
C THR A 74 -2.62 -7.94 -4.32
N LYS A 75 -1.47 -8.42 -3.87
CA LYS A 75 -1.23 -9.80 -3.41
C LYS A 75 0.03 -9.84 -2.56
N GLU A 76 0.26 -10.93 -1.83
CA GLU A 76 1.50 -11.08 -1.09
C GLU A 76 2.71 -11.34 -2.03
N PRO A 77 3.92 -10.83 -1.72
CA PRO A 77 4.21 -9.95 -0.60
C PRO A 77 3.75 -8.50 -0.85
N ASP A 78 3.20 -7.85 0.18
CA ASP A 78 2.72 -6.46 0.18
C ASP A 78 2.91 -5.76 1.54
N TYR A 79 2.46 -4.51 1.67
CA TYR A 79 2.42 -3.79 2.94
C TYR A 79 1.10 -3.02 3.11
N ASP A 80 0.71 -2.80 4.35
CA ASP A 80 -0.39 -1.93 4.72
C ASP A 80 0.17 -0.57 5.11
N HIS A 81 -0.46 0.48 4.59
CA HIS A 81 -0.12 1.84 4.94
C HIS A 81 -1.39 2.67 4.95
N ILE A 82 -1.74 3.21 6.11
CA ILE A 82 -2.90 4.07 6.32
C ILE A 82 -2.40 5.41 6.85
N LEU A 83 -2.78 6.48 6.16
CA LEU A 83 -2.38 7.83 6.52
C LEU A 83 -3.49 8.85 6.21
N SER A 84 -3.36 10.03 6.78
CA SER A 84 -4.15 11.20 6.43
C SER A 84 -3.31 12.21 5.69
N LEU A 85 -3.91 12.88 4.71
CA LEU A 85 -3.33 14.08 4.12
C LEU A 85 -3.46 15.24 5.11
N LYS A 86 -2.56 16.21 4.98
CA LYS A 86 -2.59 17.42 5.81
C LYS A 86 -3.75 18.34 5.43
N THR A 87 -4.13 18.33 4.15
CA THR A 87 -5.21 19.12 3.56
C THR A 87 -5.97 18.27 2.54
N VAL A 88 -7.24 18.62 2.31
CA VAL A 88 -8.02 18.03 1.21
C VAL A 88 -7.44 18.52 -0.12
N PRO A 89 -7.15 17.63 -1.09
CA PRO A 89 -6.58 18.06 -2.36
C PRO A 89 -7.56 18.93 -3.16
N TYR A 90 -7.17 20.18 -3.44
CA TYR A 90 -8.04 21.17 -4.09
C TYR A 90 -8.50 20.77 -5.50
N TRP A 91 -7.71 19.93 -6.17
CA TRP A 91 -7.94 19.47 -7.54
C TRP A 91 -8.95 18.32 -7.63
N LEU A 92 -9.27 17.66 -6.50
CA LEU A 92 -10.20 16.53 -6.48
C LEU A 92 -11.60 17.00 -6.03
N PRO A 93 -12.64 16.88 -6.88
CA PRO A 93 -14.00 17.21 -6.46
C PRO A 93 -14.45 16.40 -5.24
N ALA A 94 -15.16 17.06 -4.31
CA ALA A 94 -15.59 16.44 -3.05
C ALA A 94 -16.36 15.13 -3.25
N ASN A 95 -17.25 15.08 -4.25
CA ASN A 95 -18.01 13.86 -4.57
C ASN A 95 -17.12 12.70 -5.04
N LYS A 96 -15.96 12.97 -5.65
CA LYS A 96 -14.99 11.95 -6.06
C LYS A 96 -14.18 11.46 -4.87
N LEU A 97 -13.76 12.38 -3.99
CA LEU A 97 -13.08 12.03 -2.74
C LEU A 97 -13.96 11.11 -1.88
N GLU A 98 -15.26 11.42 -1.80
CA GLU A 98 -16.23 10.64 -1.06
C GLU A 98 -16.48 9.22 -1.61
N THR A 99 -16.28 9.01 -2.91
CA THR A 99 -16.43 7.69 -3.55
C THR A 99 -15.14 6.88 -3.62
N ALA A 100 -14.07 7.39 -3.03
CA ALA A 100 -12.70 6.93 -3.22
C ALA A 100 -12.21 7.00 -4.68
N VAL A 101 -10.92 7.25 -4.84
CA VAL A 101 -10.23 7.24 -6.13
C VAL A 101 -8.85 6.60 -5.99
N THR A 102 -8.30 6.06 -7.07
CA THR A 102 -6.91 5.63 -7.10
C THR A 102 -6.01 6.75 -7.60
N VAL A 103 -4.89 6.96 -6.90
CA VAL A 103 -3.81 7.87 -7.30
C VAL A 103 -2.50 7.09 -7.40
N ASN A 104 -1.68 7.41 -8.40
CA ASN A 104 -0.36 6.79 -8.58
C ASN A 104 0.76 7.81 -8.43
N PHE A 105 1.89 7.39 -7.87
CA PHE A 105 3.10 8.18 -7.72
C PHE A 105 4.03 7.85 -8.89
N PRO A 106 4.06 8.67 -9.96
CA PRO A 106 4.65 8.29 -11.25
C PRO A 106 6.16 8.00 -11.18
N ASP A 107 6.87 8.61 -10.22
CA ASP A 107 8.32 8.47 -10.08
C ASP A 107 8.71 7.42 -9.02
N MET A 108 7.73 6.75 -8.40
CA MET A 108 7.97 5.74 -7.37
C MET A 108 7.57 4.36 -7.89
N PRO A 109 8.51 3.44 -8.14
CA PRO A 109 8.17 2.08 -8.53
C PRO A 109 7.50 1.34 -7.36
N ASN A 110 6.52 0.49 -7.67
CA ASN A 110 5.82 -0.31 -6.66
C ASN A 110 6.65 -1.52 -6.19
N ARG A 111 7.67 -1.91 -6.97
CA ARG A 111 8.55 -3.05 -6.66
C ARG A 111 10.01 -2.61 -6.52
N PRO A 112 10.78 -3.26 -5.63
CA PRO A 112 10.40 -4.30 -4.66
C PRO A 112 9.46 -3.78 -3.54
N VAL A 113 8.86 -4.70 -2.77
CA VAL A 113 7.97 -4.36 -1.63
C VAL A 113 8.73 -3.50 -0.63
N ARG A 114 8.07 -2.45 -0.14
CA ARG A 114 8.65 -1.53 0.83
C ARG A 114 8.61 -2.15 2.22
N LEU A 115 9.75 -2.12 2.92
CA LEU A 115 9.89 -2.58 4.30
C LEU A 115 9.74 -1.44 5.32
N THR A 116 9.70 -0.20 4.83
CA THR A 116 9.54 1.03 5.61
C THR A 116 8.56 1.94 4.90
N ASN A 117 7.99 2.92 5.61
CA ASN A 117 7.10 3.92 5.03
C ASN A 117 7.74 4.54 3.77
N PRO A 118 7.14 4.40 2.57
CA PRO A 118 7.68 4.98 1.35
C PRO A 118 7.44 6.49 1.23
N LEU A 119 6.45 7.03 1.95
CA LEU A 119 6.06 8.44 1.90
C LEU A 119 6.68 9.19 3.08
N ALA A 120 7.99 9.38 3.04
CA ALA A 120 8.77 10.03 4.09
C ALA A 120 8.84 11.58 3.95
N GLU A 121 8.57 12.10 2.77
CA GLU A 121 8.52 13.53 2.47
C GLU A 121 7.13 14.09 2.79
N GLN A 122 7.02 15.43 2.90
CA GLN A 122 5.75 16.09 3.20
C GLN A 122 4.88 16.26 1.96
N GLU A 123 5.47 16.29 0.77
CA GLU A 123 4.79 16.66 -0.46
C GLU A 123 5.15 15.69 -1.57
N TYR A 124 4.15 15.32 -2.38
CA TYR A 124 4.34 14.44 -3.52
C TYR A 124 3.47 14.87 -4.68
N GLU A 125 4.00 14.68 -5.90
CA GLU A 125 3.20 14.72 -7.11
C GLU A 125 2.57 13.35 -7.37
N VAL A 126 1.26 13.34 -7.59
CA VAL A 126 0.50 12.14 -7.96
C VAL A 126 -0.26 12.36 -9.25
N GLU A 127 -0.60 11.27 -9.91
CA GLU A 127 -1.51 11.29 -11.06
C GLU A 127 -2.86 10.70 -10.65
N TYR A 128 -3.92 11.33 -11.17
CA TYR A 128 -5.30 10.90 -11.00
C TYR A 128 -5.84 10.38 -12.35
N GLN A 129 -6.40 9.17 -12.36
CA GLN A 129 -6.89 8.46 -13.57
C GLN A 129 -5.81 8.11 -14.62
N GLY A 130 -4.53 8.22 -14.29
CA GLY A 130 -3.40 7.80 -15.12
C GLY A 130 -3.15 8.66 -16.37
N PHE A 131 -2.12 8.28 -17.14
CA PHE A 131 -1.72 8.95 -18.37
C PHE A 131 -2.81 8.94 -19.44
N ARG A 132 -3.24 10.12 -19.91
CA ARG A 132 -3.89 10.22 -21.22
C ARG A 132 -2.81 10.25 -22.29
N LYS A 133 -2.44 9.08 -22.84
CA LYS A 133 -1.78 9.04 -24.15
C LYS A 133 -2.83 9.31 -25.22
N TYR A 134 -2.89 10.54 -25.70
CA TYR A 134 -3.70 10.91 -26.86
C TYR A 134 -2.76 11.28 -28.00
N LEU A 135 -2.87 10.58 -29.13
CA LEU A 135 -2.15 10.88 -30.38
C LEU A 135 -0.62 11.05 -30.23
N GLY A 136 0.03 10.26 -29.38
CA GLY A 136 1.49 10.31 -29.20
C GLY A 136 1.99 11.43 -28.28
N PHE A 137 1.10 12.25 -27.72
CA PHE A 137 1.42 13.21 -26.67
C PHE A 137 1.15 12.60 -25.29
N THR A 138 2.12 12.75 -24.40
CA THR A 138 1.99 12.38 -22.99
C THR A 138 1.61 13.63 -22.23
N PHE A 139 0.36 13.70 -21.76
CA PHE A 139 -0.05 14.69 -20.77
C PHE A 139 0.08 14.04 -19.39
N SER A 140 1.07 14.48 -18.59
CA SER A 140 1.12 14.15 -17.17
C SER A 140 0.34 15.23 -16.42
N ASP A 141 -0.89 14.92 -16.04
CA ASP A 141 -1.67 15.76 -15.14
C ASP A 141 -1.27 15.40 -13.72
N ARG A 142 -0.16 16.00 -13.28
CA ARG A 142 0.43 15.78 -11.95
C ARG A 142 -0.17 16.78 -10.97
N HIS A 143 -0.54 16.26 -9.82
CA HIS A 143 -1.23 17.00 -8.79
C HIS A 143 -0.49 16.88 -7.46
N LEU A 144 -0.33 17.99 -6.76
CA LEU A 144 0.32 18.00 -5.45
C LEU A 144 -0.61 17.40 -4.39
N ILE A 145 -0.04 16.61 -3.49
CA ILE A 145 -0.64 16.20 -2.23
C ILE A 145 0.32 16.46 -1.07
N GLU A 146 -0.22 16.84 0.08
CA GLU A 146 0.54 16.99 1.33
C GLU A 146 0.28 15.81 2.26
N VAL A 147 1.31 15.00 2.51
CA VAL A 147 1.27 13.90 3.47
C VAL A 147 1.23 14.46 4.89
N GLY A 148 0.24 14.04 5.66
CA GLY A 148 0.09 14.38 7.07
C GLY A 148 0.47 13.22 7.97
N THR A 149 -0.45 12.80 8.83
CA THR A 149 -0.20 11.77 9.84
C THR A 149 -0.25 10.37 9.24
N THR A 150 0.84 9.60 9.43
CA THR A 150 0.81 8.14 9.24
C THR A 150 0.22 7.48 10.47
N TRP A 151 -0.90 6.77 10.30
CA TRP A 151 -1.56 6.03 11.39
C TRP A 151 -1.03 4.62 11.54
N TRP A 152 -0.68 3.99 10.42
CA TRP A 152 -0.19 2.62 10.40
C TRP A 152 0.69 2.38 9.19
N PHE A 153 1.84 1.74 9.40
CA PHE A 153 2.62 1.11 8.36
C PHE A 153 3.07 -0.27 8.85
N GLY A 154 2.84 -1.32 8.07
CA GLY A 154 3.26 -2.66 8.44
C GLY A 154 3.27 -3.65 7.28
N THR A 155 4.25 -4.53 7.27
CA THR A 155 4.30 -5.69 6.37
C THR A 155 3.68 -6.95 6.99
N SER A 156 3.08 -6.83 8.16
CA SER A 156 2.45 -7.94 8.90
C SER A 156 1.10 -7.43 9.41
N PRO A 157 0.04 -8.26 9.43
CA PRO A 157 0.01 -9.70 9.14
C PRO A 157 -0.29 -10.06 7.67
N LEU A 158 -0.11 -9.13 6.74
CA LEU A 158 -0.47 -9.31 5.32
C LEU A 158 0.29 -10.42 4.57
N ASN A 159 1.46 -10.83 5.06
CA ASN A 159 2.35 -11.72 4.34
C ASN A 159 2.54 -13.03 5.11
N LEU A 160 2.30 -14.16 4.44
CA LEU A 160 2.63 -15.49 4.98
C LEU A 160 4.14 -15.68 5.18
N ILE A 161 4.94 -15.08 4.29
CA ILE A 161 6.40 -15.07 4.34
C ILE A 161 6.87 -13.61 4.35
N PRO A 162 7.74 -13.19 5.29
CA PRO A 162 8.23 -11.81 5.33
C PRO A 162 8.84 -11.37 3.98
N PRO A 163 8.56 -10.15 3.48
CA PRO A 163 9.03 -9.72 2.16
C PRO A 163 10.56 -9.82 1.99
N ALA A 164 11.34 -9.58 3.06
CA ALA A 164 12.80 -9.71 3.06
C ALA A 164 13.33 -11.13 2.77
N MET A 165 12.48 -12.16 2.89
CA MET A 165 12.83 -13.55 2.61
C MET A 165 12.53 -13.94 1.15
N HIS A 166 11.64 -13.23 0.45
CA HIS A 166 11.32 -13.50 -0.95
C HIS A 166 12.48 -13.17 -1.90
N GLU A 167 13.27 -12.12 -1.61
CA GLU A 167 14.42 -11.74 -2.44
C GLU A 167 15.58 -12.76 -2.39
N LYS A 168 15.69 -13.53 -1.30
CA LYS A 168 16.78 -14.51 -1.13
C LYS A 168 16.60 -15.78 -1.97
N HIS A 169 15.40 -16.04 -2.48
CA HIS A 169 15.08 -17.20 -3.31
C HIS A 169 15.05 -16.89 -4.82
N GLY A 170 15.34 -15.65 -5.22
CA GLY A 170 15.69 -15.31 -6.59
C GLY A 170 17.00 -16.01 -6.99
N THR A 171 16.87 -17.01 -7.84
CA THR A 171 17.92 -17.86 -8.41
C THR A 171 19.21 -17.08 -8.75
N LYS A 172 20.24 -17.19 -7.90
CA LYS A 172 21.62 -17.00 -8.39
C LYS A 172 21.86 -18.07 -9.46
N PRO A 173 22.20 -17.72 -10.71
CA PRO A 173 22.54 -18.72 -11.70
C PRO A 173 23.75 -19.50 -11.17
N LYS A 174 23.60 -20.82 -11.01
CA LYS A 174 24.73 -21.72 -10.73
C LYS A 174 25.75 -21.48 -11.85
N LYS A 175 26.88 -20.84 -11.53
CA LYS A 175 28.04 -20.79 -12.42
C LYS A 175 28.40 -22.24 -12.76
N LYS A 176 28.09 -22.69 -13.97
CA LYS A 176 28.62 -23.95 -14.51
C LYS A 176 30.14 -23.81 -14.50
N ARG A 177 30.82 -24.55 -13.62
CA ARG A 177 32.27 -24.72 -13.71
C ARG A 177 32.56 -25.37 -15.07
N ALA A 178 33.20 -24.63 -15.96
CA ALA A 178 33.73 -25.18 -17.20
C ALA A 178 34.84 -26.18 -16.86
N ASN A 179 34.59 -27.45 -17.13
CA ASN A 179 35.63 -28.48 -17.10
C ASN A 179 36.55 -28.28 -18.31
N VAL A 180 37.68 -27.61 -18.11
CA VAL A 180 38.77 -27.58 -19.09
C VAL A 180 39.45 -28.94 -19.06
N LYS A 181 39.03 -29.85 -19.96
CA LYS A 181 39.83 -31.03 -20.31
C LYS A 181 41.10 -30.53 -21.02
N LYS A 182 42.24 -30.53 -20.31
CA LYS A 182 43.56 -30.48 -20.94
C LYS A 182 43.77 -31.78 -21.73
N LYS A 183 43.58 -31.75 -23.05
CA LYS A 183 44.27 -32.66 -23.97
C LYS A 183 45.67 -32.10 -24.16
N ARG A 184 46.70 -32.79 -23.65
CA ARG A 184 48.07 -32.65 -24.15
C ARG A 184 48.26 -33.74 -25.20
N ALA A 185 48.62 -33.29 -26.40
CA ALA A 185 49.16 -34.10 -27.47
C ALA A 185 50.68 -33.90 -27.52
N LYS A 186 51.36 -34.94 -28.01
CA LYS A 186 52.80 -35.18 -28.17
C LYS A 186 53.45 -35.92 -27.01
#